data_AF-A0A0G4E517-F1
#
_entry.id   AF-A0A0G4E517-F1
#
_cell.length_a   1.000
_cell.length_b   1.000
_cell.length_c   1.000
_cell.angle_alpha   90.00
_cell.angle_beta   90.00
_cell.angle_gamma   90.00
#
_symmetry.space_group_name_H-M   'P 1'
#
loop_
_entity.id
_entity.type
_entity.pdbx_description
1 polymer ?
#
loop_
_entity_poly.entity_id
_entity_poly.type
_entity_poly.pdbx_seq_one_letter_code
_entity_poly.pdbx_strand_id
1 'polypeptide(L)'
;MVESIRSAGRIMRPIDVRAVSGGYEIEDGETRRLAAIQLKLDIVPIRVLDIDSETSHALALITNLEREQLDPAEVVSNLERLIAEFGRESAVIVLEQLSSLQDHGAVSDELQLRIDALLLSCGLDKKP
;
A
#
# COMPACT_ATOMS: atom_id res chain seq x y z
N MET A 1 16.73 5.36 8.05
CA MET A 1 16.54 6.27 6.88
C MET A 1 17.47 7.49 6.93
N VAL A 2 17.34 8.37 7.93
CA VAL A 2 18.09 9.64 8.03
C VAL A 2 19.60 9.47 7.98
N GLU A 3 20.17 8.53 8.74
CA GLU A 3 21.62 8.29 8.76
C GLU A 3 22.16 7.84 7.41
N SER A 4 21.41 7.02 6.68
CA SER A 4 21.78 6.57 5.33
C SER A 4 21.83 7.74 4.35
N ILE A 5 20.81 8.61 4.36
CA ILE A 5 20.77 9.82 3.52
C ILE A 5 21.90 10.78 3.92
N ARG A 6 22.16 10.94 5.22
CA ARG A 6 23.26 11.78 5.73
C ARG A 6 24.62 11.30 5.23
N SER A 7 24.88 9.99 5.32
CA SER A 7 26.14 9.39 4.85
C SER A 7 26.30 9.45 3.33
N ALA A 8 25.21 9.23 2.58
CA ALA A 8 25.22 9.29 1.13
C ALA A 8 25.17 10.73 0.56
N GLY A 9 24.78 11.71 1.37
CA GLY A 9 24.54 13.10 0.97
C GLY A 9 23.32 13.31 0.07
N ARG A 10 22.52 12.28 -0.21
CA ARG A 10 21.36 12.33 -1.10
C ARG A 10 20.39 11.18 -0.85
N ILE A 11 19.16 11.32 -1.33
CA ILE A 11 18.23 10.19 -1.43
C ILE A 11 18.65 9.33 -2.63
N MET A 12 18.80 8.02 -2.40
CA MET A 12 19.28 7.07 -3.43
C MET A 12 18.18 6.59 -4.38
N ARG A 13 16.94 6.49 -3.91
CA ARG A 13 15.76 6.15 -4.73
C ARG A 13 14.83 7.36 -4.85
N PRO A 14 14.31 7.71 -6.03
CA PRO A 14 13.41 8.84 -6.21
C PRO A 14 12.10 8.65 -5.44
N ILE A 15 11.54 9.74 -4.92
CA ILE A 15 10.19 9.78 -4.33
C ILE A 15 9.18 9.69 -5.48
N ASP A 16 8.22 8.78 -5.39
CA ASP A 16 7.20 8.62 -6.41
C ASP A 16 6.09 9.64 -6.17
N VAL A 17 5.79 10.40 -7.22
CA VAL A 17 4.81 11.48 -7.16
C VAL A 17 3.92 11.46 -8.39
N ARG A 18 2.73 12.05 -8.27
CA ARG A 18 1.91 12.41 -9.44
C ARG A 18 1.85 13.93 -9.58
N ALA A 19 1.63 14.41 -10.81
CA ALA A 19 1.41 15.82 -11.07
C ALA A 19 -0.02 16.22 -10.66
N VAL A 20 -0.15 17.32 -9.93
CA VAL A 20 -1.45 17.91 -9.54
C VAL A 20 -1.45 19.41 -9.84
N SER A 21 -2.63 20.04 -9.78
CA SER A 21 -2.71 21.49 -9.97
C SER A 21 -1.89 22.22 -8.91
N GLY A 22 -0.76 22.81 -9.31
CA GLY A 22 0.11 23.59 -8.42
C GLY A 22 1.29 22.83 -7.82
N GLY A 23 1.56 21.58 -8.23
CA GLY A 23 2.77 20.88 -7.79
C GLY A 23 2.69 19.36 -7.97
N TYR A 24 3.14 18.66 -6.94
CA TYR A 24 3.25 17.21 -6.90
C TYR A 24 2.64 16.66 -5.61
N GLU A 25 1.92 15.55 -5.72
CA GLU A 25 1.45 14.75 -4.59
C GLU A 25 2.28 13.46 -4.49
N ILE A 26 2.49 12.94 -3.29
CA ILE A 26 3.37 11.80 -3.04
C ILE A 26 2.55 10.52 -3.04
N GLU A 27 2.92 9.60 -3.91
CA GLU A 27 2.35 8.24 -3.96
C GLU A 27 3.17 7.29 -3.07
N ASP A 28 4.51 7.39 -3.13
CA ASP A 28 5.41 6.63 -2.25
C ASP A 28 6.66 7.44 -1.87
N GLY A 29 7.16 7.18 -0.66
CA GLY A 29 8.43 7.73 -0.18
C GLY A 29 8.27 8.87 0.84
N GLU A 30 7.14 8.95 1.54
CA GLU A 30 6.93 9.99 2.56
C GLU A 30 8.01 9.99 3.65
N THR A 31 8.44 8.81 4.11
CA THR A 31 9.56 8.68 5.06
C THR A 31 10.87 9.26 4.50
N ARG A 32 11.10 9.16 3.18
CA ARG A 32 12.27 9.77 2.52
C ARG A 32 12.13 11.29 2.46
N ARG A 33 10.93 11.81 2.17
CA ARG A 33 10.66 13.26 2.20
C ARG A 33 10.88 13.83 3.59
N LEU A 34 10.32 13.21 4.64
CA LEU A 34 10.49 13.65 6.02
C LEU A 34 11.96 13.66 6.44
N ALA A 35 12.73 12.62 6.06
CA ALA A 35 14.16 12.58 6.30
C ALA A 35 14.94 13.68 5.54
N ALA A 36 14.56 13.99 4.30
CA ALA A 36 15.14 15.09 3.54
C ALA A 36 14.86 16.45 4.18
N ILE A 37 13.65 16.67 4.68
CA ILE A 37 13.29 17.89 5.43
C ILE A 37 14.14 18.01 6.69
N GLN A 38 14.27 16.92 7.45
CA GLN A 38 15.10 16.92 8.66
C GLN A 38 16.58 17.24 8.37
N LEU A 39 17.08 16.79 7.22
CA LEU A 39 18.44 17.06 6.76
C LEU A 39 18.58 18.37 5.99
N LYS A 40 17.49 19.14 5.81
CA LYS A 40 17.45 20.39 5.05
C LYS A 40 18.00 20.25 3.63
N LEU A 41 17.64 19.16 2.95
CA LEU A 41 17.97 19.01 1.53
C LEU A 41 17.10 19.95 0.69
N ASP A 42 17.72 20.82 -0.10
CA ASP A 42 17.02 21.77 -0.96
C ASP A 42 16.34 21.09 -2.17
N ILE A 43 16.93 19.99 -2.66
CA ILE A 43 16.47 19.27 -3.85
C ILE A 43 16.47 17.78 -3.54
N VAL A 44 15.40 17.09 -3.95
CA VAL A 44 15.25 15.64 -3.84
C VAL A 44 14.92 15.04 -5.20
N PRO A 45 15.40 13.82 -5.51
CA PRO A 45 15.01 13.14 -6.73
C PRO A 45 13.55 12.69 -6.63
N ILE A 46 12.77 13.00 -7.66
CA ILE A 46 11.38 12.55 -7.82
C ILE A 46 11.25 11.73 -9.11
N ARG A 47 10.29 10.83 -9.14
CA ARG A 47 9.81 10.16 -10.35
C ARG A 47 8.33 10.46 -10.48
N VAL A 48 7.96 11.10 -11.59
CA VAL A 48 6.57 11.47 -11.86
C VAL A 48 5.89 10.28 -12.51
N LEU A 49 4.82 9.78 -11.88
CA LEU A 49 3.95 8.74 -12.39
C LEU A 49 2.86 9.41 -13.24
N ASP A 50 2.64 8.86 -14.44
CA ASP A 50 1.55 9.28 -15.33
C ASP A 50 0.31 8.42 -15.02
N ILE A 51 -0.38 8.79 -13.96
CA ILE A 51 -1.57 8.10 -13.43
C ILE A 51 -2.66 9.11 -13.11
N ASP A 52 -3.91 8.72 -13.31
CA ASP A 52 -5.05 9.55 -12.94
C ASP A 52 -5.38 9.44 -11.43
N SER A 53 -6.34 10.24 -10.98
CA SER A 53 -6.74 10.26 -9.56
C SER A 53 -7.33 8.94 -9.08
N GLU A 54 -7.99 8.18 -9.96
CA GLU A 54 -8.59 6.88 -9.61
C GLU A 54 -7.49 5.83 -9.40
N THR A 55 -6.51 5.79 -10.31
CA THR A 55 -5.34 4.91 -10.23
C THR A 55 -4.45 5.27 -9.03
N SER A 56 -4.23 6.56 -8.77
CA SER A 56 -3.51 7.03 -7.56
C SER A 56 -4.21 6.58 -6.28
N HIS A 57 -5.54 6.70 -6.22
CA HIS A 57 -6.33 6.25 -5.08
C HIS A 57 -6.22 4.72 -4.86
N ALA A 58 -6.25 3.94 -5.95
CA ALA A 58 -6.03 2.49 -5.91
C ALA A 58 -4.63 2.14 -5.37
N LEU A 59 -3.60 2.80 -5.91
CA LEU A 59 -2.21 2.59 -5.51
C LEU A 59 -1.99 2.93 -4.04
N ALA A 60 -2.55 4.02 -3.55
CA ALA A 60 -2.45 4.41 -2.14
C ALA A 60 -3.02 3.32 -1.21
N LEU A 61 -4.12 2.68 -1.59
CA LEU A 61 -4.71 1.58 -0.82
C LEU A 61 -3.85 0.31 -0.89
N ILE A 62 -3.28 -0.01 -2.05
CA ILE A 62 -2.36 -1.15 -2.22
C ILE A 62 -1.07 -0.94 -1.41
N THR A 63 -0.45 0.23 -1.49
CA THR A 63 0.77 0.54 -0.72
C THR A 63 0.51 0.51 0.78
N ASN A 64 -0.70 0.89 1.22
CA ASN A 64 -1.08 0.73 2.62
C ASN A 64 -1.15 -0.75 3.03
N LEU A 65 -1.67 -1.63 2.15
CA LEU A 65 -1.76 -3.08 2.39
C LEU A 65 -0.41 -3.78 2.46
N GLU A 66 0.60 -3.32 1.70
CA GLU A 66 1.93 -3.93 1.65
C GLU A 66 2.81 -3.64 2.89
N ARG A 67 2.25 -3.00 3.93
CA ARG A 67 2.99 -2.70 5.16
C ARG A 67 3.21 -3.98 5.96
N GLU A 68 4.48 -4.35 6.14
CA GLU A 68 4.96 -5.56 6.84
C GLU A 68 4.49 -5.73 8.32
N GLN A 69 3.71 -4.80 8.88
CA GLN A 69 3.29 -4.79 10.30
C GLN A 69 1.78 -4.54 10.48
N LEU A 70 0.95 -4.82 9.47
CA LEU A 70 -0.50 -4.70 9.66
C LEU A 70 -1.04 -5.82 10.55
N ASP A 71 -1.96 -5.46 11.43
CA ASP A 71 -2.77 -6.44 12.14
C ASP A 71 -3.68 -7.18 11.14
N PRO A 72 -3.91 -8.50 11.30
CA PRO A 72 -4.79 -9.27 10.42
C PRO A 72 -6.17 -8.65 10.21
N ALA A 73 -6.76 -8.00 11.23
CA ALA A 73 -8.05 -7.31 11.07
C ALA A 73 -7.97 -6.05 10.20
N GLU A 74 -6.83 -5.34 10.27
CA GLU A 74 -6.57 -4.16 9.45
C GLU A 74 -6.36 -4.56 7.98
N VAL A 75 -5.65 -5.65 7.71
CA VAL A 75 -5.52 -6.18 6.35
C VAL A 75 -6.89 -6.51 5.77
N VAL A 76 -7.72 -7.29 6.47
CA VAL A 76 -9.06 -7.66 5.96
C VAL A 76 -9.92 -6.43 5.69
N SER A 77 -9.87 -5.41 6.55
CA SER A 77 -10.64 -4.17 6.36
C SER A 77 -10.16 -3.36 5.15
N ASN A 78 -8.85 -3.30 4.90
CA ASN A 78 -8.30 -2.65 3.71
C ASN A 78 -8.63 -3.44 2.43
N LEU A 79 -8.62 -4.78 2.47
CA LEU A 79 -9.03 -5.63 1.35
C LEU A 79 -10.52 -5.49 1.02
N GLU A 80 -11.39 -5.45 2.02
CA GLU A 80 -12.82 -5.14 1.87
C GLU A 80 -13.03 -3.80 1.16
N ARG A 81 -12.29 -2.76 1.59
CA ARG A 81 -12.34 -1.43 0.98
C ARG A 81 -11.84 -1.44 -0.46
N LEU A 82 -10.72 -2.11 -0.73
CA LEU A 82 -10.15 -2.22 -2.07
C LEU A 82 -11.15 -2.86 -3.05
N ILE A 83 -11.82 -3.95 -2.64
CA ILE A 83 -12.84 -4.61 -3.47
C ILE A 83 -14.10 -3.75 -3.62
N ALA A 84 -14.52 -3.05 -2.57
CA ALA A 84 -15.69 -2.17 -2.63
C ALA A 84 -15.49 -0.99 -3.60
N GLU A 85 -14.26 -0.47 -3.69
CA GLU A 85 -13.94 0.72 -4.48
C GLU A 85 -13.48 0.39 -5.91
N PHE A 86 -12.77 -0.73 -6.14
CA PHE A 86 -12.20 -1.10 -7.45
C PHE A 86 -12.72 -2.41 -8.04
N GLY A 87 -13.58 -3.11 -7.30
CA GLY A 87 -14.21 -4.34 -7.76
C GLY A 87 -13.28 -5.56 -7.75
N ARG A 88 -13.70 -6.60 -8.47
CA ARG A 88 -13.08 -7.93 -8.41
C ARG A 88 -11.71 -8.01 -9.08
N GLU A 89 -11.35 -7.05 -9.92
CA GLU A 89 -10.04 -7.05 -10.60
C GLU A 89 -8.88 -6.89 -9.59
N SER A 90 -9.14 -6.22 -8.46
CA SER A 90 -8.22 -6.11 -7.33
C SER A 90 -8.15 -7.37 -6.45
N ALA A 91 -8.94 -8.41 -6.74
CA ALA A 91 -9.01 -9.64 -5.94
C ALA A 91 -7.73 -10.51 -6.02
N VAL A 92 -6.87 -10.27 -7.01
CA VAL A 92 -5.55 -10.93 -7.07
C VAL A 92 -4.68 -10.51 -5.88
N ILE A 93 -4.68 -9.22 -5.55
CA ILE A 93 -3.93 -8.66 -4.40
C ILE A 93 -4.48 -9.23 -3.09
N VAL A 94 -5.81 -9.44 -3.03
CA VAL A 94 -6.51 -10.05 -1.89
C VAL A 94 -6.02 -11.48 -1.64
N LEU A 95 -5.83 -12.29 -2.68
CA LEU A 95 -5.34 -13.67 -2.54
C LEU A 95 -3.91 -13.72 -2.01
N GLU A 96 -3.01 -12.90 -2.58
CA GLU A 96 -1.60 -12.88 -2.18
C GLU A 96 -1.44 -12.50 -0.70
N GLN A 97 -2.17 -11.48 -0.24
CA GLN A 97 -2.11 -11.03 1.15
C GLN A 97 -2.78 -12.00 2.12
N LEU A 98 -3.91 -12.62 1.73
CA LEU A 98 -4.58 -13.62 2.59
C LEU A 98 -3.74 -14.89 2.78
N SER A 99 -3.01 -15.34 1.75
CA SER A 99 -2.07 -16.46 1.89
C SER A 99 -0.99 -16.14 2.93
N SER A 100 -0.41 -14.93 2.88
CA SER A 100 0.57 -14.50 3.88
C SER A 100 0.02 -14.46 5.30
N LEU A 101 -1.26 -14.09 5.49
CA LEU A 101 -1.89 -14.06 6.82
C LEU A 101 -2.19 -15.46 7.38
N GLN A 102 -2.59 -16.41 6.54
CA GLN A 102 -2.89 -17.78 6.96
C GLN A 102 -1.64 -18.50 7.48
N ASP A 103 -0.46 -18.15 6.95
CA ASP A 103 0.82 -18.67 7.39
C ASP A 103 1.26 -18.14 8.77
N HIS A 104 0.62 -17.09 9.30
CA HIS A 104 1.02 -16.44 10.56
C HIS A 104 0.17 -16.85 11.79
N GLY A 105 -0.76 -17.78 11.62
CA GLY A 105 -1.26 -18.64 12.70
C GLY A 105 -1.82 -17.94 13.94
N ALA A 106 -2.91 -17.17 13.80
CA ALA A 106 -3.96 -16.93 14.81
C ALA A 106 -5.02 -15.97 14.25
N VAL A 107 -5.84 -16.44 13.31
CA VAL A 107 -7.02 -15.69 12.84
C VAL A 107 -8.19 -16.07 13.76
N SER A 108 -8.86 -15.09 14.35
CA SER A 108 -10.06 -15.35 15.18
C SER A 108 -11.22 -15.89 14.33
N ASP A 109 -12.15 -16.62 14.94
CA ASP A 109 -13.33 -17.16 14.23
C ASP A 109 -14.13 -16.06 13.50
N GLU A 110 -14.26 -14.88 14.12
CA GLU A 110 -14.90 -13.72 13.52
C GLU A 110 -14.16 -13.20 12.29
N LEU A 111 -12.83 -13.14 12.36
CA LEU A 111 -12.00 -12.70 11.25
C LEU A 111 -12.01 -13.71 10.10
N GLN A 112 -12.08 -15.01 10.43
CA GLN A 112 -12.19 -16.08 9.45
C GLN A 112 -13.50 -15.98 8.64
N LEU A 113 -14.63 -15.67 9.31
CA LEU A 113 -15.92 -15.44 8.65
C LEU A 113 -15.87 -14.26 7.68
N ARG A 114 -15.20 -13.16 8.05
CA ARG A 114 -15.02 -12.01 7.16
C ARG A 114 -14.19 -12.35 5.93
N ILE A 115 -13.10 -13.10 6.12
CA ILE A 115 -12.26 -13.59 5.02
C ILE A 115 -13.07 -14.45 4.06
N ASP A 116 -13.87 -15.38 4.56
CA ASP A 116 -14.66 -16.27 3.73
C ASP A 116 -15.77 -15.53 2.96
N ALA A 117 -16.42 -14.54 3.59
CA ALA A 117 -17.37 -13.65 2.93
C ALA A 117 -16.72 -12.80 1.82
N LEU A 118 -15.50 -12.31 2.07
CA LEU A 118 -14.73 -11.53 1.11
C LEU A 118 -14.39 -12.36 -0.13
N LEU A 119 -13.89 -13.58 0.06
CA LEU A 119 -13.58 -14.52 -1.02
C LEU A 119 -14.83 -14.85 -1.86
N LEU A 120 -15.97 -15.11 -1.21
CA LEU A 120 -17.24 -15.36 -1.88
C LEU A 120 -17.68 -14.15 -2.74
N SER A 121 -17.54 -12.93 -2.22
CA SER A 121 -17.91 -11.71 -2.94
C SER A 121 -17.10 -11.52 -4.23
N CYS A 122 -15.85 -12.01 -4.22
CA CYS A 122 -14.94 -11.99 -5.36
C CYS A 122 -15.17 -13.14 -6.36
N GLY A 123 -16.04 -14.10 -6.04
CA GLY A 123 -16.18 -15.33 -6.82
C GLY A 123 -14.94 -16.23 -6.75
N LEU A 124 -14.12 -16.06 -5.71
CA LEU A 124 -12.93 -16.85 -5.45
C LEU A 124 -13.33 -17.98 -4.49
N ASP A 125 -13.60 -19.16 -5.03
CA ASP A 125 -13.82 -20.33 -4.19
C ASP A 125 -12.50 -20.75 -3.53
N LYS A 126 -12.51 -20.91 -2.20
CA LYS A 126 -11.53 -21.81 -1.55
C LYS A 126 -11.78 -23.19 -2.12
N LYS A 127 -10.95 -23.60 -3.08
CA LYS A 127 -10.96 -24.98 -3.58
C LYS A 127 -10.75 -25.90 -2.36
N PRO A 128 -11.57 -26.97 -2.21
CA PRO A 128 -11.52 -27.86 -1.06
C PRO A 128 -10.17 -28.56 -0.88
#